data_AF-A0A9Q9UQ24-F1
#
_entry.id   AF-A0A9Q9UQ24-F1
#
_cell.length_a   1.000
_cell.length_b   1.000
_cell.length_c   1.000
_cell.angle_alpha   90.00
_cell.angle_beta   90.00
_cell.angle_gamma   90.00
#
_symmetry.space_group_name_H-M   'P 1'
#
loop_
_entity.id
_entity.type
_entity.pdbx_description
1 polymer ?
#
loop_
_entity_poly.entity_id
_entity_poly.type
_entity_poly.pdbx_seq_one_letter_code
_entity_poly.pdbx_strand_id
1 'polypeptide(L)' 'MAESFVKTMKHNYVACMDKPDAPTALSRLAAAFEHYNERHPHKTLKYRSPREFRRARHQPNGVRVS' A
#
# COMPACT_ATOMS: atom_id res chain seq x y z
N MET A 1 -5.98 -6.56 11.18
CA MET A 1 -4.95 -5.93 10.32
C MET A 1 -4.68 -6.73 9.05
N ALA A 2 -4.39 -8.04 9.15
CA ALA A 2 -4.18 -8.88 7.96
C ALA A 2 -5.46 -9.06 7.12
N GLU A 3 -6.62 -9.27 7.76
CA GLU A 3 -7.89 -9.48 7.06
C GLU A 3 -8.34 -8.25 6.24
N SER A 4 -8.27 -7.05 6.83
CA SER A 4 -8.60 -5.80 6.14
C SER A 4 -7.66 -5.53 4.96
N PHE A 5 -6.38 -5.87 5.11
CA PHE A 5 -5.40 -5.79 4.03
C PHE A 5 -5.76 -6.73 2.87
N VAL A 6 -6.02 -8.01 3.16
CA VAL A 6 -6.37 -8.99 2.13
C VAL A 6 -7.68 -8.60 1.44
N LYS A 7 -8.66 -8.09 2.18
CA LYS A 7 -9.92 -7.58 1.61
C LYS A 7 -9.67 -6.42 0.64
N THR A 8 -8.89 -5.41 1.04
CA THR A 8 -8.54 -4.27 0.18
C THR A 8 -7.74 -4.71 -1.05
N MET A 9 -6.76 -5.59 -0.89
CA MET A 9 -5.97 -6.12 -2.01
C MET A 9 -6.84 -6.87 -3.01
N LYS A 10 -7.69 -7.79 -2.55
CA LYS A 10 -8.56 -8.57 -3.43
C LYS A 10 -9.59 -7.68 -4.13
N HIS A 11 -10.25 -6.79 -3.41
CA HIS A 11 -11.36 -6.00 -3.92
C HIS A 11 -10.92 -4.86 -4.84
N ASN A 12 -9.94 -4.05 -4.42
CA ASN A 12 -9.59 -2.83 -5.15
C ASN A 12 -8.53 -3.05 -6.23
N TYR A 13 -7.72 -4.10 -6.10
CA TYR A 13 -6.59 -4.32 -6.99
C TYR A 13 -6.76 -5.59 -7.81
N VAL A 14 -7.01 -6.74 -7.19
CA VAL A 14 -7.09 -8.02 -7.92
C VAL A 14 -8.39 -8.13 -8.73
N ALA A 15 -9.52 -7.66 -8.23
CA ALA A 15 -10.79 -7.75 -8.95
C ALA A 15 -10.81 -6.91 -10.25
N CYS A 16 -10.06 -5.80 -10.28
CA CYS A 16 -9.99 -4.89 -11.44
C CYS A 16 -8.80 -5.18 -12.38
N MET A 17 -7.97 -6.18 -12.08
CA MET A 17 -6.82 -6.53 -12.93
C MET A 17 -7.23 -7.51 -14.03
N ASP A 18 -6.95 -7.15 -15.28
CA ASP A 18 -6.81 -8.13 -16.35
C ASP A 18 -5.63 -9.07 -16.06
N LYS A 19 -5.81 -10.36 -16.34
CA LYS A 19 -4.81 -11.40 -16.08
C LYS A 19 -4.73 -12.36 -17.28
N PRO A 20 -4.25 -11.87 -18.44
CA PRO A 20 -4.21 -12.67 -19.67
C PRO A 20 -3.23 -13.86 -19.55
N ASP A 21 -2.19 -13.73 -18.73
CA ASP A 21 -1.18 -14.76 -18.48
C ASP A 21 -0.54 -14.56 -17.09
N ALA A 22 0.16 -15.59 -16.61
CA ALA A 22 0.77 -15.59 -15.28
C ALA A 22 1.87 -14.52 -15.10
N PRO A 23 2.84 -14.33 -16.03
CA PRO A 23 3.81 -13.24 -15.94
C PRO A 23 3.18 -11.85 -15.80
N THR A 24 2.14 -11.58 -16.59
CA THR A 24 1.41 -10.31 -16.54
C THR A 24 0.67 -10.15 -15.21
N ALA A 25 0.03 -11.22 -14.71
CA ALA A 25 -0.64 -11.21 -13.41
C ALA A 25 0.32 -10.91 -12.26
N LEU A 26 1.52 -11.50 -12.26
CA LEU A 26 2.55 -11.26 -11.26
C LEU A 26 3.08 -9.82 -11.32
N SER A 27 3.31 -9.30 -12.52
CA SER A 27 3.75 -7.91 -12.72
C SER A 27 2.71 -6.90 -12.21
N ARG A 28 1.43 -7.15 -12.50
CA ARG A 28 0.32 -6.32 -12.01
C ARG A 28 0.18 -6.41 -10.49
N LEU A 29 0.37 -7.60 -9.91
CA LEU A 29 0.35 -7.78 -8.46
C LEU A 29 1.48 -6.99 -7.78
N ALA A 30 2.70 -7.04 -8.33
CA ALA A 30 3.83 -6.25 -7.84
C ALA A 30 3.51 -4.75 -7.88
N ALA A 31 2.94 -4.26 -8.99
CA ALA A 31 2.53 -2.87 -9.12
C ALA A 31 1.44 -2.46 -8.10
N ALA A 32 0.49 -3.36 -7.80
CA ALA A 32 -0.52 -3.11 -6.78
C ALA A 32 0.06 -3.04 -5.37
N PHE A 33 1.03 -3.88 -5.03
CA PHE A 33 1.72 -3.77 -3.75
C PHE A 33 2.45 -2.44 -3.62
N GLU A 34 3.16 -1.99 -4.66
CA GLU A 34 3.83 -0.69 -4.64
C GLU A 34 2.83 0.46 -4.51
N HIS A 35 1.72 0.42 -5.25
CA HIS A 35 0.67 1.42 -5.15
C HIS A 35 0.06 1.47 -3.74
N TYR A 36 -0.27 0.30 -3.16
CA TYR A 36 -0.78 0.22 -1.80
C TYR A 36 0.21 0.81 -0.79
N ASN A 37 1.49 0.44 -0.91
CA ASN A 37 2.53 0.87 0.00
C ASN A 37 2.84 2.36 -0.05
N GLU A 38 2.76 2.99 -1.24
CA GLU A 38 3.06 4.41 -1.42
C GLU A 38 1.84 5.31 -1.21
N ARG A 39 0.62 4.86 -1.56
CA ARG A 39 -0.54 5.76 -1.68
C ARG A 39 -1.73 5.42 -0.80
N HIS A 40 -1.86 4.20 -0.26
CA HIS A 40 -3.09 3.82 0.44
C HIS A 40 -3.19 4.45 1.83
N PRO A 41 -4.15 5.35 2.10
CA PRO A 41 -4.28 5.99 3.39
C PRO A 41 -4.90 5.02 4.40
N HIS A 42 -4.29 4.88 5.59
CA HIS A 42 -4.80 4.01 6.64
C HIS A 42 -5.14 4.79 7.90
N LYS A 43 -6.38 4.66 8.39
CA LYS A 43 -6.89 5.43 9.55
C LYS A 43 -6.00 5.25 10.79
N THR A 44 -5.58 4.03 11.09
CA THR A 44 -4.67 3.76 12.23
C THR A 44 -3.24 4.25 12.02
N LEU A 45 -2.85 4.54 10.77
CA LEU A 45 -1.57 5.18 10.43
C LEU A 45 -1.69 6.71 10.35
N LYS A 46 -2.73 7.29 10.96
CA LYS A 46 -3.05 8.73 10.88
C LYS A 46 -3.26 9.19 9.43
N TYR A 47 -3.91 8.36 8.62
CA TYR A 47 -4.16 8.56 7.19
C TYR A 47 -2.89 8.64 6.31
N ARG A 48 -1.73 8.22 6.83
CA ARG A 48 -0.50 8.05 6.03
C ARG A 48 -0.50 6.71 5.29
N SER A 49 0.24 6.65 4.20
CA SER A 49 0.56 5.38 3.55
C SER A 49 1.55 4.54 4.38
N PRO A 50 1.63 3.22 4.14
CA PRO A 50 2.58 2.36 4.83
C PRO A 50 4.05 2.81 4.71
N ARG A 51 4.47 3.32 3.54
CA ARG A 51 5.84 3.83 3.35
C ARG A 51 6.05 5.18 4.01
N GLU A 52 5.08 6.09 3.94
CA GLU A 52 5.15 7.36 4.66
C GLU A 52 5.24 7.15 6.18
N PHE A 53 4.44 6.23 6.72
CA PHE A 53 4.49 5.89 8.13
C PHE A 53 5.85 5.31 8.55
N ARG A 54 6.43 4.41 7.74
CA ARG A 54 7.79 3.87 7.99
C ARG A 54 8.85 4.98 7.92
N ARG A 55 8.85 5.80 6.87
CA ARG A 55 9.78 6.94 6.72
C ARG A 55 9.73 7.88 7.93
N ALA A 56 8.52 8.20 8.40
CA ALA A 56 8.33 9.05 9.57
C ALA A 56 8.78 8.42 10.90
N ARG A 57 8.77 7.09 11.02
CA ARG A 57 9.27 6.39 12.22
C ARG A 57 10.79 6.20 12.23
N HIS A 58 11.41 6.21 11.06
CA HIS A 58 12.87 6.13 10.91
C HIS A 58 13.54 7.51 10.88
N GLN A 59 12.79 8.60 10.95
CA GLN A 59 13.37 9.91 11.21
C GLN A 59 13.83 9.99 12.68
N PRO A 60 15.12 10.24 12.95
CA PRO A 60 15.54 10.61 14.30
C PRO A 60 14.85 11.94 14.63
N ASN A 61 14.30 12.03 15.84
CA ASN A 61 13.48 13.12 16.36
C ASN A 61 13.67 14.50 15.72
N GLY A 62 12.57 15.04 15.17
CA GLY A 62 12.21 16.44 15.37
C GLY A 62 12.69 17.45 14.34
N VAL A 63 11.97 17.56 13.21
CA VAL A 63 11.60 18.88 12.69
C VAL A 63 10.14 18.82 12.27
N ARG A 64 9.26 19.37 13.10
CA ARG A 64 7.96 19.87 12.64
C ARG A 64 8.28 21.11 11.82
N VAL A 65 8.20 21.02 10.50
CA VAL A 65 8.01 22.23 9.70
C VAL A 65 6.56 22.66 9.93
N SER A 66 6.43 23.86 10.49
CA SER A 66 5.18 24.57 10.73
C SER A 66 4.42 24.83 9.44
#